data_AF-A0A1J5FAR2-F1
#
_entry.id   AF-A0A1J5FAR2-F1
#
_cell.length_a   1.000
_cell.length_b   1.000
_cell.length_c   1.000
_cell.angle_alpha   90.00
_cell.angle_beta   90.00
_cell.angle_gamma   90.00
#
_symmetry.space_group_name_H-M   'P 1'
#
loop_
_entity.id
_entity.type
_entity.pdbx_description
1 polymer ?
#
loop_
_entity_poly.entity_id
_entity_poly.type
_entity_poly.pdbx_seq_one_letter_code
_entity_poly.pdbx_strand_id
1 'polypeptide(L)'
;MFFPSLSTLFIAILVVTAFYYAVLGFRWFRALNTVRLGKSIQEPLPSVSVLIAARNEKDSIQKNIDSILQRDCQGPEILAQYAAQYPDKFHIIAIKDLPEGQSAKKNVISLMVATSESEILRLTDTSLHLQKIAVHYPWKARYGVHEKTFVKTTGKETLKGLWEQRKRWASKTIDDSPRFVFLLSMVFFLALCFVGTLSFFSYKILIATLLVFALKVIGDMLLIVRGLHIFNQQQLLKWFLPIEFFQAPFIVLSVLFGTAGKFQWKP
;
A
#
# COMPACT_ATOMS: atom_id res chain seq x y z
N MET A 1 -29.19 -26.14 -26.86
CA MET A 1 -27.75 -26.06 -27.23
C MET A 1 -26.97 -24.95 -26.52
N PHE A 2 -27.60 -23.91 -25.95
CA PHE A 2 -26.90 -22.75 -25.36
C PHE A 2 -26.26 -22.96 -23.96
N PHE A 3 -26.77 -23.86 -23.13
CA PHE A 3 -26.24 -24.09 -21.77
C PHE A 3 -24.87 -24.79 -21.71
N PRO A 4 -24.58 -25.82 -22.54
CA PRO A 4 -23.26 -26.46 -22.58
C PRO A 4 -22.15 -25.52 -23.07
N SER A 5 -22.43 -24.65 -24.03
CA SER A 5 -21.46 -23.66 -24.52
C SER A 5 -21.15 -22.59 -23.49
N LEU A 6 -22.17 -22.11 -22.75
CA LEU A 6 -21.99 -21.09 -21.72
C LEU A 6 -21.21 -21.62 -20.50
N SER A 7 -21.52 -22.84 -20.05
CA SER A 7 -20.78 -23.50 -18.96
C SER A 7 -19.31 -23.75 -19.30
N THR A 8 -19.03 -24.17 -20.54
CA THR A 8 -17.65 -24.37 -21.02
C THR A 8 -16.88 -23.05 -21.07
N LEU A 9 -17.51 -21.99 -21.58
CA LEU A 9 -16.93 -20.65 -21.60
C LEU A 9 -16.62 -20.15 -20.19
N PHE A 10 -17.55 -20.33 -19.24
CA PHE A 10 -17.35 -19.94 -17.85
C PHE A 10 -16.16 -20.67 -17.21
N ILE A 11 -16.07 -21.99 -17.39
CA ILE A 11 -14.94 -22.78 -16.89
C ILE A 11 -13.62 -22.31 -17.53
N ALA A 12 -13.62 -22.02 -18.83
CA ALA A 12 -12.43 -21.50 -19.51
C ALA A 12 -11.97 -20.17 -18.90
N ILE A 13 -12.89 -19.24 -18.63
CA ILE A 13 -12.58 -17.95 -17.99
C ILE A 13 -12.02 -18.18 -16.58
N LEU A 14 -12.61 -19.09 -15.79
CA LEU A 14 -12.10 -19.44 -14.46
C LEU A 14 -10.67 -19.96 -14.51
N VAL A 15 -10.37 -20.88 -15.43
CA VAL A 15 -9.03 -21.45 -15.60
C VAL A 15 -8.01 -20.39 -15.99
N VAL A 16 -8.35 -19.51 -16.95
CA VAL A 16 -7.48 -18.40 -17.37
C VAL A 16 -7.21 -17.45 -16.21
N THR A 17 -8.24 -17.11 -15.43
CA THR A 17 -8.11 -16.23 -14.27
C THR A 17 -7.25 -16.86 -13.18
N ALA A 18 -7.45 -18.14 -12.90
CA ALA A 18 -6.66 -18.91 -11.92
C ALA A 18 -5.19 -18.99 -12.33
N PHE A 19 -4.91 -19.25 -13.61
CA PHE A 19 -3.55 -19.25 -14.15
C PHE A 19 -2.87 -17.89 -14.00
N TYR A 20 -3.57 -16.81 -14.38
CA TYR A 20 -3.04 -15.45 -14.23
C TYR A 20 -2.77 -15.09 -12.76
N TYR A 21 -3.69 -15.42 -11.86
CA TYR A 21 -3.50 -15.26 -10.42
C TYR A 21 -2.27 -16.03 -9.92
N ALA A 22 -2.10 -17.28 -10.33
CA ALA A 22 -0.95 -18.11 -9.92
C ALA A 22 0.39 -17.52 -10.40
N VAL A 23 0.46 -17.02 -11.64
CA VAL A 23 1.65 -16.34 -12.17
C VAL A 23 2.01 -15.12 -11.33
N LEU A 24 1.02 -14.30 -10.95
CA LEU A 24 1.25 -13.12 -10.13
C LEU A 24 1.61 -13.45 -8.69
N GLY A 25 0.89 -14.40 -8.08
CA GLY A 25 1.19 -14.91 -6.75
C GLY A 25 2.62 -15.43 -6.67
N PHE A 26 3.06 -16.16 -7.69
CA PHE A 26 4.44 -16.63 -7.79
C PHE A 26 5.45 -15.48 -7.92
N ARG A 27 5.16 -14.45 -8.71
CA ARG A 27 6.01 -13.25 -8.82
C ARG A 27 6.14 -12.52 -7.49
N TRP A 28 5.03 -12.34 -6.77
CA TRP A 28 5.05 -11.73 -5.43
C TRP A 28 5.77 -12.60 -4.42
N PHE A 29 5.58 -13.91 -4.45
CA PHE A 29 6.29 -14.83 -3.58
C PHE A 29 7.81 -14.75 -3.79
N ARG A 30 8.27 -14.73 -5.06
CA ARG A 30 9.68 -14.49 -5.39
C ARG A 30 10.17 -13.13 -4.92
N ALA A 31 9.37 -12.07 -5.10
CA ALA A 31 9.72 -10.72 -4.64
C ALA A 31 9.81 -10.64 -3.10
N LEU A 32 8.91 -11.30 -2.36
CA LEU A 32 8.99 -11.38 -0.90
C LEU A 32 10.22 -12.18 -0.44
N ASN A 33 10.69 -13.14 -1.24
CA ASN A 33 11.93 -13.86 -0.95
C ASN A 33 13.20 -13.03 -1.20
N THR A 34 13.14 -11.94 -1.97
CA THR A 34 14.28 -11.01 -2.08
C THR A 34 14.36 -10.05 -0.89
N VAL A 35 13.31 -9.96 -0.07
CA VAL A 35 13.31 -9.18 1.17
C VAL A 35 14.24 -9.85 2.18
N ARG A 36 15.44 -9.30 2.32
CA ARG A 36 16.42 -9.71 3.33
C ARG A 36 16.21 -8.87 4.58
N LEU A 37 16.07 -9.53 5.73
CA LEU A 37 16.13 -8.87 7.03
C LEU A 37 17.52 -8.21 7.14
N GLY A 38 17.53 -6.89 7.27
CA GLY A 38 18.77 -6.13 7.39
C GLY A 38 19.42 -6.42 8.74
N LYS A 39 20.71 -6.78 8.74
CA LYS A 39 21.57 -6.79 9.94
C LYS A 39 22.36 -5.48 10.10
N SER A 40 21.93 -4.43 9.40
CA SER A 40 22.73 -3.23 9.17
C SER A 40 22.49 -2.18 10.25
N ILE A 41 22.95 -2.45 11.47
CA ILE A 41 23.36 -1.35 12.35
C ILE A 41 24.85 -1.17 12.03
N GLN A 42 25.17 -0.10 11.32
CA GLN A 42 26.54 0.29 11.03
C GLN A 42 27.04 1.21 12.14
N GLU A 43 28.28 1.01 12.56
CA GLU A 43 29.02 1.96 13.38
C GLU A 43 30.26 2.42 12.59
N PRO A 44 30.45 3.74 12.37
CA PRO A 44 29.59 4.85 12.79
C PRO A 44 28.23 4.87 12.04
N LEU A 45 27.24 5.53 12.64
CA LEU A 45 25.92 5.66 12.03
C LEU A 45 25.98 6.57 10.79
N PRO A 46 25.29 6.20 9.69
CA PRO A 46 25.26 7.00 8.47
C PRO A 46 24.50 8.32 8.69
N SER A 47 24.83 9.33 7.90
CA SER A 47 24.09 10.60 7.89
C SER A 47 22.68 10.41 7.30
N VAL A 48 21.68 11.03 7.93
CA VAL A 48 20.27 10.91 7.52
C VAL A 48 19.67 12.30 7.30
N SER A 49 19.08 12.53 6.12
CA SER A 49 18.22 13.70 5.88
C SER A 49 16.76 13.28 5.82
N VAL A 50 15.93 14.00 6.59
CA VAL A 50 14.47 13.83 6.55
C VAL A 50 13.88 14.92 5.67
N LEU A 51 13.17 14.52 4.62
CA LEU A 51 12.56 15.43 3.65
C LEU A 51 11.06 15.51 3.91
N ILE A 52 10.58 16.73 4.17
CA ILE A 52 9.19 17.03 4.47
C ILE A 52 8.65 17.97 3.38
N ALA A 53 7.81 17.44 2.48
CA ALA A 53 7.13 18.25 1.48
C ALA A 53 5.73 18.64 1.99
N ALA A 54 5.51 19.93 2.22
CA ALA A 54 4.23 20.46 2.67
C ALA A 54 3.65 21.46 1.67
N ARG A 55 2.33 21.46 1.50
CA ARG A 55 1.59 22.46 0.72
C ARG A 55 0.25 22.70 1.40
N ASN A 56 0.02 23.93 1.90
CA ASN A 56 -1.22 24.31 2.59
C ASN A 56 -1.55 23.39 3.79
N GLU A 57 -0.54 22.91 4.52
CA GLU A 57 -0.67 21.95 5.63
C GLU A 57 -0.26 22.57 6.98
N LYS A 58 -0.56 23.86 7.19
CA LYS A 58 -0.11 24.64 8.35
C LYS A 58 -0.41 23.95 9.69
N ASP A 59 -1.59 23.36 9.84
CA ASP A 59 -2.04 22.76 11.10
C ASP A 59 -1.48 21.34 11.33
N SER A 60 -1.08 20.65 10.26
CA SER A 60 -0.61 19.26 10.31
C SER A 60 0.92 19.13 10.32
N ILE A 61 1.61 20.10 9.72
CA ILE A 61 3.07 20.06 9.58
C ILE A 61 3.79 20.16 10.93
N GLN A 62 3.22 20.94 11.86
CA GLN A 62 3.75 21.11 13.22
C GLN A 62 3.82 19.77 13.96
N LYS A 63 2.70 19.04 14.01
CA LYS A 63 2.62 17.71 14.62
C LYS A 63 3.59 16.71 13.99
N ASN A 64 3.84 16.82 12.68
CA ASN A 64 4.78 15.97 11.97
C ASN A 64 6.23 16.26 12.39
N ILE A 65 6.62 17.53 12.45
CA ILE A 65 7.96 17.96 12.87
C ILE A 65 8.20 17.59 14.35
N ASP A 66 7.23 17.87 15.21
CA ASP A 66 7.24 17.54 16.62
C ASP A 66 7.43 16.03 16.87
N SER A 67 6.76 15.19 16.07
CA SER A 67 6.95 13.73 16.10
C SER A 67 8.34 13.27 15.66
N ILE A 68 9.00 14.01 14.76
CA ILE A 68 10.35 13.68 14.29
C ILE A 68 11.39 14.10 15.34
N LEU A 69 11.17 15.25 15.98
CA LEU A 69 12.04 15.80 17.02
C LEU A 69 11.75 15.22 18.42
N GLN A 70 10.74 14.35 18.55
CA GLN A 70 10.27 13.78 19.83
C GLN A 70 9.99 14.85 20.90
N ARG A 71 9.36 15.97 20.51
CA ARG A 71 8.95 17.05 21.43
C ARG A 71 7.50 17.46 21.18
N ASP A 72 6.85 17.93 22.24
CA ASP A 72 5.54 18.61 22.20
C ASP A 72 5.80 20.12 22.20
N CYS A 73 5.65 20.79 21.06
CA CYS A 73 5.85 22.23 20.95
C CYS A 73 4.52 22.88 20.55
N GLN A 74 4.09 23.92 21.26
CA GLN A 74 2.85 24.65 20.93
C GLN A 74 3.13 25.92 20.11
N GLY A 75 2.64 26.00 18.87
CA GLY A 75 2.41 27.28 18.17
C GLY A 75 2.52 27.25 16.61
N PRO A 76 1.94 28.21 15.87
CA PRO A 76 1.83 28.15 14.40
C PRO A 76 2.93 28.90 13.59
N GLU A 77 4.02 29.37 14.20
CA GLU A 77 5.08 30.19 13.55
C GLU A 77 6.51 29.61 13.70
N ILE A 78 6.63 28.28 13.73
CA ILE A 78 7.84 27.64 14.25
C ILE A 78 8.84 27.22 13.16
N LEU A 79 8.50 27.18 11.86
CA LEU A 79 9.48 26.76 10.83
C LEU A 79 10.70 27.69 10.81
N ALA A 80 10.49 29.00 10.78
CA ALA A 80 11.57 29.98 10.83
C ALA A 80 12.30 29.97 12.18
N GLN A 81 11.58 29.72 13.29
CA GLN A 81 12.18 29.59 14.62
C GLN A 81 13.05 28.33 14.74
N TYR A 82 12.62 27.19 14.18
CA TYR A 82 13.39 25.95 14.12
C TYR A 82 14.63 26.09 13.23
N ALA A 83 14.48 26.74 12.07
CA ALA A 83 15.60 27.07 11.19
C ALA A 83 16.61 28.01 11.89
N ALA A 84 16.12 28.99 12.66
CA ALA A 84 16.98 29.90 13.42
C ALA A 84 17.64 29.22 14.63
N GLN A 85 16.97 28.26 15.27
CA GLN A 85 17.48 27.54 16.44
C GLN A 85 18.49 26.45 16.05
N TYR A 86 18.36 25.86 14.87
CA TYR A 86 19.25 24.81 14.37
C TYR A 86 19.63 25.04 12.89
N PRO A 87 20.35 26.12 12.57
CA PRO A 87 20.69 26.47 11.20
C PRO A 87 21.51 25.39 10.49
N ASP A 88 22.31 24.63 11.24
CA ASP A 88 23.15 23.54 10.72
C ASP A 88 22.41 22.21 10.54
N LYS A 89 21.17 22.07 11.06
CA LYS A 89 20.40 20.82 11.00
C LYS A 89 19.06 20.96 10.26
N PHE A 90 18.55 22.17 10.11
CA PHE A 90 17.22 22.42 9.55
C PHE A 90 17.29 23.38 8.37
N HIS A 91 17.09 22.84 7.16
CA HIS A 91 17.10 23.62 5.92
C HIS A 91 15.69 23.72 5.35
N ILE A 92 15.21 24.94 5.13
CA ILE A 92 13.91 25.20 4.51
C ILE A 92 14.13 25.67 3.07
N ILE A 93 13.54 24.95 2.12
CA ILE A 93 13.51 25.34 0.72
C ILE A 93 12.08 25.78 0.38
N ALA A 94 11.87 27.09 0.23
CA ALA A 94 10.59 27.64 -0.20
C ALA A 94 10.55 27.75 -1.74
N ILE A 95 9.71 26.93 -2.37
CA ILE A 95 9.49 26.99 -3.83
C ILE A 95 8.28 27.88 -4.10
N LYS A 96 8.50 29.02 -4.77
CA LYS A 96 7.43 29.97 -5.13
C LYS A 96 6.82 29.69 -6.49
N ASP A 97 7.64 29.25 -7.45
CA ASP A 97 7.23 29.02 -8.83
C ASP A 97 7.23 27.53 -9.16
N LEU A 98 6.14 27.08 -9.77
CA LEU A 98 5.98 25.69 -10.19
C LEU A 98 5.89 25.63 -11.72
N PRO A 99 6.65 24.75 -12.40
CA PRO A 99 6.48 24.50 -13.83
C PRO A 99 5.03 24.11 -14.14
N GLU A 100 4.45 24.69 -15.19
CA GLU A 100 3.06 24.43 -15.61
C GLU A 100 2.82 22.92 -15.83
N GLY A 101 1.67 22.44 -15.34
CA GLY A 101 1.24 21.04 -15.50
C GLY A 101 1.90 20.03 -14.55
N GLN A 102 2.89 20.42 -13.73
CA GLN A 102 3.54 19.49 -12.80
C GLN A 102 2.92 19.54 -11.40
N SER A 103 2.95 18.41 -10.70
CA SER A 103 2.42 18.32 -9.34
C SER A 103 3.40 18.94 -8.36
N ALA A 104 2.95 19.93 -7.57
CA ALA A 104 3.78 20.66 -6.62
C ALA A 104 4.64 19.78 -5.70
N LYS A 105 4.01 18.81 -5.03
CA LYS A 105 4.75 17.90 -4.13
C LYS A 105 5.79 17.05 -4.87
N LYS A 106 5.55 16.69 -6.13
CA LYS A 106 6.49 15.86 -6.91
C LYS A 106 7.78 16.63 -7.20
N ASN A 107 7.67 17.89 -7.61
CA ASN A 107 8.83 18.73 -7.92
C ASN A 107 9.64 19.10 -6.68
N VAL A 108 8.96 19.40 -5.58
CA VAL A 108 9.63 19.69 -4.30
C VAL A 108 10.45 18.47 -3.88
N ILE A 109 9.90 17.25 -3.97
CA ILE A 109 10.62 16.04 -3.58
C ILE A 109 11.80 15.75 -4.51
N SER A 110 11.65 15.89 -5.83
CA SER A 110 12.78 15.67 -6.74
C SER A 110 13.91 16.67 -6.52
N LEU A 111 13.58 17.94 -6.25
CA LEU A 111 14.56 18.96 -5.90
C LEU A 111 15.26 18.62 -4.58
N MET A 112 14.50 18.29 -3.53
CA MET A 112 15.05 17.91 -2.24
C MET A 112 16.00 16.71 -2.35
N VAL A 113 15.63 15.67 -3.11
CA VAL A 113 16.50 14.50 -3.35
C VAL A 113 17.78 14.88 -4.11
N ALA A 114 17.72 15.84 -5.03
CA ALA A 114 18.89 16.31 -5.77
C ALA A 114 19.84 17.18 -4.93
N THR A 115 19.30 17.94 -3.97
CA THR A 115 20.08 18.82 -3.08
C THR A 115 20.64 18.10 -1.85
N SER A 116 20.14 16.90 -1.53
CA SER A 116 20.57 16.17 -0.34
C SER A 116 21.91 15.45 -0.54
N GLU A 117 22.88 15.72 0.34
CA GLU A 117 24.19 15.05 0.33
C GLU A 117 24.28 13.85 1.30
N SER A 118 23.21 13.56 2.06
CA SER A 118 23.23 12.48 3.05
C SER A 118 23.19 11.08 2.44
N GLU A 119 23.71 10.12 3.20
CA GLU A 119 23.74 8.71 2.80
C GLU A 119 22.33 8.08 2.79
N ILE A 120 21.46 8.50 3.71
CA ILE A 120 20.09 8.00 3.83
C ILE A 120 19.08 9.15 3.75
N LEU A 121 18.12 9.01 2.84
CA LEU A 121 16.99 9.91 2.69
C LEU A 121 15.70 9.30 3.23
N ARG A 122 15.02 10.01 4.14
CA ARG A 122 13.71 9.62 4.67
C ARG A 122 12.65 10.60 4.22
N LEU A 123 11.66 10.12 3.48
CA LEU A 123 10.52 10.93 3.04
C LEU A 123 9.35 10.75 4.00
N THR A 124 8.74 11.86 4.43
CA THR A 124 7.50 11.82 5.22
C THR A 124 6.28 11.94 4.31
N ASP A 125 5.33 11.03 4.49
CA ASP A 125 4.02 10.97 3.83
C ASP A 125 4.06 11.00 2.29
N THR A 126 4.28 9.84 1.65
CA THR A 126 3.73 9.51 0.30
C THR A 126 4.21 8.17 -0.27
N SER A 127 3.32 7.17 -0.28
CA SER A 127 3.55 5.90 -0.98
C SER A 127 3.76 6.08 -2.50
N LEU A 128 2.98 6.98 -3.13
CA LEU A 128 3.04 7.27 -4.57
C LEU A 128 4.36 7.92 -5.00
N HIS A 129 5.00 8.72 -4.14
CA HIS A 129 6.27 9.39 -4.49
C HIS A 129 7.46 8.46 -4.34
N LEU A 130 7.46 7.57 -3.33
CA LEU A 130 8.48 6.53 -3.18
C LEU A 130 8.52 5.60 -4.40
N GLN A 131 7.36 5.24 -4.97
CA GLN A 131 7.31 4.41 -6.17
C GLN A 131 7.97 5.09 -7.38
N LYS A 132 7.77 6.41 -7.55
CA LYS A 132 8.43 7.17 -8.63
C LYS A 132 9.93 7.33 -8.40
N ILE A 133 10.36 7.55 -7.17
CA ILE A 133 11.78 7.61 -6.83
C ILE A 133 12.44 6.26 -7.05
N ALA A 134 11.77 5.14 -6.71
CA ALA A 134 12.27 3.81 -7.02
C ALA A 134 12.40 3.56 -8.54
N VAL A 135 11.58 4.22 -9.37
CA VAL A 135 11.69 4.16 -10.84
C VAL A 135 12.85 5.02 -11.36
N HIS A 136 12.99 6.26 -10.89
CA HIS A 136 14.02 7.19 -11.37
C HIS A 136 15.40 6.97 -10.72
N TYR A 137 15.44 6.43 -9.50
CA TYR A 137 16.63 6.21 -8.68
C TYR A 137 16.60 4.82 -7.99
N PRO A 138 16.57 3.71 -8.76
CA PRO A 138 16.37 2.36 -8.22
C PRO A 138 17.44 1.93 -7.21
N TRP A 139 18.66 2.46 -7.31
CA TRP A 139 19.78 2.13 -6.40
C TRP A 139 19.71 2.83 -5.05
N LYS A 140 18.91 3.90 -4.92
CA LYS A 140 18.80 4.74 -3.71
C LYS A 140 17.59 4.41 -2.83
N ALA A 141 16.60 3.68 -3.34
CA ALA A 141 15.38 3.35 -2.59
C ALA A 141 15.44 1.90 -2.07
N ARG A 142 15.56 1.73 -0.75
CA ARG A 142 15.50 0.41 -0.09
C ARG A 142 14.47 0.43 1.04
N TYR A 143 13.82 -0.70 1.28
CA TYR A 143 12.99 -0.88 2.46
C TYR A 143 13.90 -1.12 3.68
N GLY A 144 13.70 -0.35 4.74
CA GLY A 144 14.33 -0.60 6.03
C GLY A 144 13.64 -1.78 6.72
N VAL A 145 14.13 -3.00 6.48
CA VAL A 145 13.55 -4.24 7.00
C VAL A 145 14.32 -4.73 8.23
N HIS A 146 14.22 -3.97 9.31
CA HIS A 146 14.78 -4.30 10.62
C HIS A 146 13.65 -4.22 11.66
N GLU A 147 13.64 -5.08 12.68
CA GLU A 147 12.51 -5.13 13.62
C GLU A 147 12.26 -3.78 14.31
N LYS A 148 13.33 -3.06 14.67
CA LYS A 148 13.27 -1.71 15.25
C LYS A 148 12.70 -0.63 14.31
N THR A 149 12.62 -0.86 13.00
CA THR A 149 12.04 0.11 12.04
C THR A 149 10.57 -0.13 11.77
N PHE A 150 9.99 -1.24 12.27
CA PHE A 150 8.59 -1.55 12.06
C PHE A 150 7.69 -0.68 12.93
N VAL A 151 6.87 0.14 12.26
CA VAL A 151 5.85 0.96 12.93
C VAL A 151 4.61 0.12 13.17
N LYS A 152 4.25 -0.10 14.43
CA LYS A 152 2.99 -0.75 14.80
C LYS A 152 1.86 0.25 14.72
N THR A 153 0.88 -0.03 13.87
CA THR A 153 -0.37 0.73 13.80
C THR A 153 -1.50 -0.09 14.41
N THR A 154 -2.26 0.50 15.31
CA THR A 154 -3.47 -0.13 15.84
C THR A 154 -4.57 -0.17 14.77
N GLY A 155 -5.35 -1.26 14.79
CA GLY A 155 -6.57 -1.34 13.99
C GLY A 155 -7.59 -0.28 14.43
N LYS A 156 -8.54 0.04 13.56
CA LYS A 156 -9.67 0.88 13.94
C LYS A 156 -10.56 0.13 14.94
N GLU A 157 -10.93 0.81 16.02
CA GLU A 157 -11.74 0.23 17.10
C GLU A 157 -13.18 -0.06 16.68
N THR A 158 -13.68 0.62 15.64
CA THR A 158 -15.04 0.47 15.14
C THR A 158 -15.08 -0.02 13.69
N LEU A 159 -16.08 -0.83 13.36
CA LEU A 159 -16.34 -1.30 11.99
C LEU A 159 -16.59 -0.12 11.04
N LYS A 160 -17.27 0.94 11.51
CA LYS A 160 -17.45 2.18 10.75
C LYS A 160 -16.10 2.84 10.43
N GLY A 161 -15.21 2.93 11.42
CA GLY A 161 -13.86 3.46 11.22
C GLY A 161 -13.04 2.63 10.23
N LEU A 162 -13.15 1.31 10.30
CA LEU A 162 -12.51 0.38 9.35
C LEU A 162 -13.05 0.56 7.93
N TRP A 163 -14.37 0.70 7.78
CA TRP A 163 -15.04 0.92 6.50
C TRP A 163 -14.59 2.21 5.81
N GLU A 164 -14.61 3.35 6.54
CA GLU A 164 -14.13 4.63 6.00
C GLU A 164 -12.64 4.58 5.61
N GLN A 165 -11.82 3.87 6.41
CA GLN A 165 -10.42 3.68 6.08
C GLN A 165 -10.22 2.88 4.79
N ARG A 166 -11.03 1.85 4.56
CA ARG A 166 -10.92 0.97 3.39
C ARG A 166 -11.40 1.64 2.11
N LYS A 167 -12.49 2.41 2.17
CA LYS A 167 -12.91 3.29 1.06
C LYS A 167 -11.81 4.28 0.68
N ARG A 168 -11.14 4.91 1.66
CA ARG A 168 -10.01 5.83 1.43
C ARG A 168 -8.81 5.14 0.78
N TRP A 169 -8.51 3.90 1.17
CA TRP A 169 -7.44 3.15 0.53
C TRP A 169 -7.78 2.82 -0.92
N ALA A 170 -9.02 2.41 -1.18
CA ALA A 170 -9.46 2.06 -2.51
C ALA A 170 -9.58 3.28 -3.45
N SER A 171 -9.91 4.47 -2.93
CA SER A 171 -9.96 5.69 -3.75
C SER A 171 -8.60 6.07 -4.33
N LYS A 172 -7.50 5.69 -3.67
CA LYS A 172 -6.13 5.94 -4.16
C LYS A 172 -5.69 4.95 -5.24
N THR A 173 -6.40 3.83 -5.41
CA THR A 173 -6.01 2.79 -6.38
C THR A 173 -6.27 3.20 -7.83
N ILE A 174 -7.12 4.20 -8.09
CA ILE A 174 -7.31 4.76 -9.44
C ILE A 174 -6.02 5.44 -9.94
N ASP A 175 -5.27 6.07 -9.05
CA ASP A 175 -4.02 6.75 -9.38
C ASP A 175 -2.84 5.78 -9.56
N ASP A 176 -3.03 4.49 -9.23
CA ASP A 176 -2.04 3.44 -9.45
C ASP A 176 -2.00 3.01 -10.92
N SER A 177 -0.94 2.27 -11.31
CA SER A 177 -0.77 1.87 -12.71
C SER A 177 -1.97 1.03 -13.21
N PRO A 178 -2.37 1.14 -14.49
CA PRO A 178 -3.50 0.38 -15.07
C PRO A 178 -3.42 -1.14 -14.85
N ARG A 179 -2.20 -1.67 -14.74
CA ARG A 179 -1.93 -3.09 -14.45
C ARG A 179 -2.44 -3.52 -13.07
N PHE A 180 -2.33 -2.64 -12.05
CA PHE A 180 -2.83 -2.90 -10.70
C PHE A 180 -4.35 -2.82 -10.63
N VAL A 181 -4.95 -1.86 -11.34
CA VAL A 181 -6.42 -1.75 -11.44
C VAL A 181 -7.00 -2.99 -12.12
N PHE A 182 -6.43 -3.41 -13.26
CA PHE A 182 -6.84 -4.64 -13.96
C PHE A 182 -6.72 -5.89 -13.08
N LEU A 183 -5.62 -6.01 -12.33
CA LEU A 183 -5.43 -7.09 -11.37
C LEU A 183 -6.52 -7.11 -10.29
N LEU A 184 -6.81 -5.95 -9.68
CA LEU A 184 -7.83 -5.85 -8.64
C LEU A 184 -9.21 -6.20 -9.20
N SER A 185 -9.51 -5.79 -10.43
CA SER A 185 -10.74 -6.14 -11.15
C SER A 185 -10.83 -7.64 -11.47
N MET A 186 -9.73 -8.32 -11.77
CA MET A 186 -9.73 -9.77 -11.97
C MET A 186 -9.89 -10.56 -10.67
N VAL A 187 -9.24 -10.15 -9.59
CA VAL A 187 -9.44 -10.75 -8.26
C VAL A 187 -10.89 -10.53 -7.79
N PHE A 188 -11.45 -9.35 -8.09
CA PHE A 188 -12.85 -9.03 -7.89
C PHE A 188 -13.78 -9.92 -8.73
N PHE A 189 -13.45 -10.20 -9.98
CA PHE A 189 -14.21 -11.12 -10.83
C PHE A 189 -14.19 -12.56 -10.28
N LEU A 190 -13.02 -13.03 -9.83
CA LEU A 190 -12.87 -14.33 -9.16
C LEU A 190 -13.68 -14.40 -7.85
N ALA A 191 -13.71 -13.30 -7.10
CA ALA A 191 -14.52 -13.14 -5.90
C ALA A 191 -16.02 -13.04 -6.18
N LEU A 192 -16.45 -12.52 -7.34
CA LEU A 192 -17.84 -12.56 -7.78
C LEU A 192 -18.27 -13.98 -8.14
N CYS A 193 -17.37 -14.81 -8.67
CA CYS A 193 -17.64 -16.25 -8.85
C CYS A 193 -17.85 -17.00 -7.52
N PHE A 194 -17.35 -16.45 -6.39
CA PHE A 194 -17.65 -16.94 -5.04
C PHE A 194 -19.13 -16.75 -4.68
N VAL A 195 -19.81 -15.77 -5.27
CA VAL A 195 -21.27 -15.69 -5.25
C VAL A 195 -21.79 -16.75 -6.21
N GLY A 196 -21.86 -17.99 -5.71
CA GLY A 196 -22.26 -19.21 -6.41
C GLY A 196 -23.69 -19.24 -6.93
N THR A 197 -24.21 -18.14 -7.47
CA THR A 197 -25.52 -18.10 -8.13
C THR A 197 -25.53 -18.93 -9.41
N LEU A 198 -24.40 -19.05 -10.13
CA LEU A 198 -24.29 -19.90 -11.33
C LEU A 198 -23.93 -21.37 -11.02
N SER A 199 -23.32 -21.64 -9.86
CA SER A 199 -22.87 -22.98 -9.46
C SER A 199 -24.03 -23.94 -9.14
N PHE A 200 -25.20 -23.41 -8.78
CA PHE A 200 -26.42 -24.21 -8.58
C PHE A 200 -26.95 -24.86 -9.87
N PHE A 201 -26.56 -24.35 -11.04
CA PHE A 201 -27.06 -24.82 -12.33
C PHE A 201 -26.19 -25.91 -12.98
N SER A 202 -25.01 -26.23 -12.42
CA SER A 202 -24.14 -27.30 -12.94
C SER A 202 -23.09 -27.78 -11.94
N TYR A 203 -23.05 -29.09 -11.67
CA TYR A 203 -22.04 -29.72 -10.80
C TYR A 203 -20.60 -29.49 -11.31
N LYS A 204 -20.41 -29.39 -12.64
CA LYS A 204 -19.09 -29.13 -13.24
C LYS A 204 -18.59 -27.73 -12.88
N ILE A 205 -19.47 -26.73 -12.90
CA ILE A 205 -19.14 -25.34 -12.54
C ILE A 205 -18.84 -25.26 -11.05
N LEU A 206 -19.61 -25.95 -10.21
CA LEU A 206 -19.37 -26.00 -8.78
C LEU A 206 -17.98 -26.58 -8.46
N ILE A 207 -17.64 -27.73 -9.03
CA ILE A 207 -16.32 -28.36 -8.82
C ILE A 207 -15.19 -27.43 -9.30
N ALA A 208 -15.31 -26.86 -10.49
CA ALA A 208 -14.31 -25.93 -11.02
C ALA A 208 -14.12 -24.71 -10.11
N THR A 209 -15.22 -24.12 -9.60
CA THR A 209 -15.18 -22.97 -8.69
C THR A 209 -14.51 -23.33 -7.37
N LEU A 210 -14.83 -24.50 -6.78
CA LEU A 210 -14.21 -24.95 -5.53
C LEU A 210 -12.71 -25.20 -5.69
N LEU A 211 -12.28 -25.80 -6.80
CA LEU A 211 -10.86 -26.03 -7.08
C LEU A 211 -10.09 -24.71 -7.23
N VAL A 212 -10.65 -23.75 -7.97
CA VAL A 212 -10.04 -22.43 -8.15
C VAL A 212 -10.00 -21.65 -6.85
N PHE A 213 -11.06 -21.72 -6.04
CA PHE A 213 -11.08 -21.12 -4.71
C PHE A 213 -10.02 -21.73 -3.79
N ALA A 214 -9.89 -23.07 -3.76
CA ALA A 214 -8.86 -23.74 -2.98
C ALA A 214 -7.45 -23.31 -3.41
N LEU A 215 -7.19 -23.22 -4.73
CA LEU A 215 -5.91 -22.72 -5.25
C LEU A 215 -5.63 -21.28 -4.80
N LYS A 216 -6.66 -20.41 -4.81
CA LYS A 216 -6.55 -19.02 -4.34
C LYS A 216 -6.21 -18.96 -2.85
N VAL A 217 -6.93 -19.72 -2.01
CA VAL A 217 -6.67 -19.79 -0.57
C VAL A 217 -5.23 -20.26 -0.30
N ILE A 218 -4.74 -21.27 -1.03
CA ILE A 218 -3.34 -21.73 -0.92
C ILE A 218 -2.37 -20.61 -1.32
N GLY A 219 -2.61 -19.93 -2.44
CA GLY A 219 -1.77 -18.82 -2.91
C GLY A 219 -1.66 -17.68 -1.90
N ASP A 220 -2.80 -17.23 -1.36
CA ASP A 220 -2.85 -16.16 -0.36
C ASP A 220 -2.19 -16.60 0.95
N MET A 221 -2.39 -17.86 1.37
CA MET A 221 -1.74 -18.42 2.57
C MET A 221 -0.21 -18.39 2.44
N LEU A 222 0.34 -18.80 1.30
CA LEU A 222 1.80 -18.78 1.05
C LEU A 222 2.37 -17.36 1.16
N LEU A 223 1.66 -16.37 0.60
CA LEU A 223 2.07 -14.97 0.67
C LEU A 223 1.96 -14.40 2.09
N ILE A 224 0.85 -14.67 2.78
CA ILE A 224 0.58 -14.15 4.13
C ILE A 224 1.54 -14.75 5.14
N VAL A 225 1.79 -16.06 5.13
CA VAL A 225 2.75 -16.71 6.05
C VAL A 225 4.13 -16.07 5.90
N ARG A 226 4.58 -15.83 4.66
CA ARG A 226 5.86 -15.16 4.41
C ARG A 226 5.88 -13.72 4.92
N GLY A 227 4.83 -12.95 4.65
CA GLY A 227 4.69 -11.58 5.13
C GLY A 227 4.69 -11.50 6.66
N LEU A 228 3.88 -12.32 7.33
CA LEU A 228 3.80 -12.36 8.80
C LEU A 228 5.13 -12.75 9.44
N HIS A 229 5.91 -13.63 8.80
CA HIS A 229 7.27 -13.96 9.26
C HIS A 229 8.21 -12.76 9.14
N ILE A 230 8.14 -11.96 8.06
CA ILE A 230 8.98 -10.76 7.90
C ILE A 230 8.68 -9.72 8.99
N PHE A 231 7.41 -9.55 9.35
CA PHE A 231 6.97 -8.54 10.33
C PHE A 231 6.89 -9.06 11.78
N ASN A 232 7.26 -10.32 12.04
CA ASN A 232 7.16 -10.97 13.34
C ASN A 232 5.73 -10.89 13.93
N GLN A 233 4.71 -11.22 13.12
CA GLN A 233 3.28 -11.16 13.46
C GLN A 233 2.55 -12.49 13.20
N GLN A 234 3.18 -13.63 13.47
CA GLN A 234 2.65 -14.97 13.13
C GLN A 234 1.33 -15.28 13.85
N GLN A 235 1.07 -14.65 15.01
CA GLN A 235 -0.17 -14.81 15.78
C GLN A 235 -1.43 -14.35 15.03
N LEU A 236 -1.29 -13.56 13.96
CA LEU A 236 -2.41 -13.13 13.13
C LEU A 236 -2.91 -14.22 12.17
N LEU A 237 -2.16 -15.31 11.99
CA LEU A 237 -2.51 -16.39 11.06
C LEU A 237 -3.85 -17.06 11.42
N LYS A 238 -4.24 -17.06 12.69
CA LYS A 238 -5.54 -17.58 13.16
C LYS A 238 -6.74 -16.88 12.51
N TRP A 239 -6.56 -15.64 12.07
CA TRP A 239 -7.61 -14.83 11.43
C TRP A 239 -7.66 -15.00 9.92
N PHE A 240 -6.71 -15.73 9.32
CA PHE A 240 -6.65 -15.91 7.87
C PHE A 240 -7.95 -16.47 7.31
N LEU A 241 -8.37 -17.66 7.77
CA LEU A 241 -9.52 -18.34 7.19
C LEU A 241 -10.84 -17.58 7.40
N PRO A 242 -11.16 -17.02 8.58
CA PRO A 242 -12.35 -16.18 8.73
C PRO A 242 -12.33 -14.95 7.80
N ILE A 243 -11.20 -14.23 7.73
CA ILE A 243 -11.10 -13.01 6.92
C ILE A 243 -11.21 -13.34 5.44
N GLU A 244 -10.66 -14.45 4.98
CA GLU A 244 -10.68 -14.87 3.58
C GLU A 244 -12.10 -14.89 2.99
N PHE A 245 -13.09 -15.37 3.76
CA PHE A 245 -14.50 -15.39 3.36
C PHE A 245 -15.14 -14.00 3.33
N PHE A 246 -14.81 -13.12 4.29
CA PHE A 246 -15.37 -11.76 4.36
C PHE A 246 -14.65 -10.76 3.45
N GLN A 247 -13.40 -11.03 3.11
CA GLN A 247 -12.50 -10.08 2.45
C GLN A 247 -12.94 -9.81 1.02
N ALA A 248 -13.37 -10.84 0.29
CA ALA A 248 -13.88 -10.73 -1.07
C ALA A 248 -15.02 -9.69 -1.20
N PRO A 249 -16.19 -9.87 -0.55
CA PRO A 249 -17.28 -8.89 -0.65
C PRO A 249 -16.89 -7.53 -0.04
N PHE A 250 -16.06 -7.52 0.98
CA PHE A 250 -15.65 -6.28 1.62
C PHE A 250 -14.75 -5.40 0.73
N ILE A 251 -13.80 -6.00 0.00
CA ILE A 251 -12.95 -5.28 -0.97
C ILE A 251 -13.80 -4.76 -2.13
N VAL A 252 -14.71 -5.60 -2.67
CA VAL A 252 -15.66 -5.25 -3.72
C VAL A 252 -16.40 -3.96 -3.37
N LEU A 253 -17.06 -3.95 -2.21
CA LEU A 253 -17.81 -2.79 -1.76
C LEU A 253 -16.87 -1.60 -1.47
N SER A 254 -15.71 -1.83 -0.85
CA SER A 254 -14.74 -0.76 -0.54
C SER A 254 -14.28 -0.01 -1.80
N VAL A 255 -14.03 -0.74 -2.90
CA VAL A 255 -13.65 -0.14 -4.19
C VAL A 255 -14.81 0.67 -4.75
N LEU A 256 -16.00 0.08 -4.87
CA LEU A 256 -17.18 0.77 -5.43
C LEU A 256 -17.50 2.08 -4.69
N PHE A 257 -17.49 2.06 -3.36
CA PHE A 257 -17.80 3.24 -2.55
C PHE A 257 -16.60 4.21 -2.42
N GLY A 258 -15.37 3.71 -2.50
CA GLY A 258 -14.15 4.51 -2.47
C GLY A 258 -13.96 5.32 -3.76
N THR A 259 -14.14 4.70 -4.92
CA THR A 259 -14.03 5.37 -6.23
C THR A 259 -15.18 6.34 -6.47
N ALA A 260 -16.37 6.08 -5.91
CA ALA A 260 -17.50 7.01 -5.93
C ALA A 260 -17.33 8.25 -5.01
N GLY A 261 -16.17 8.42 -4.36
CA GLY A 261 -15.86 9.59 -3.53
C GLY A 261 -16.59 9.65 -2.17
N LYS A 262 -17.31 8.59 -1.78
CA LYS A 262 -18.11 8.56 -0.56
C LYS A 262 -17.27 8.15 0.66
N PHE A 263 -16.21 8.87 1.03
CA PHE A 263 -15.45 8.57 2.25
C PHE A 263 -15.16 9.80 3.11
N GLN A 264 -15.13 9.60 4.43
CA GLN A 264 -14.74 10.64 5.38
C GLN A 264 -13.24 10.59 5.63
N TRP A 265 -12.60 11.76 5.56
CA TRP A 265 -11.23 11.91 6.03
C TRP A 265 -11.20 11.81 7.56
N LYS A 266 -10.05 11.47 8.14
CA LYS A 266 -9.92 11.53 9.59
C LYS A 266 -10.25 12.97 10.03
N PRO A 267 -10.99 13.20 11.12
CA PRO A 267 -11.00 14.52 11.72
C PRO A 267 -9.56 14.94 12.09
#